data_AF-A0A7S0CT61-F1
#
_entry.id   AF-A0A7S0CT61-F1
#
_cell.length_a   1.000
_cell.length_b   1.000
_cell.length_c   1.000
_cell.angle_alpha   90.00
_cell.angle_beta   90.00
_cell.angle_gamma   90.00
#
_symmetry.space_group_name_H-M   'P 1'
#
loop_
_entity.id
_entity.type
_entity.pdbx_description
1 polymer ?
#
loop_
_entity_poly.entity_id
_entity_poly.type
_entity_poly.pdbx_seq_one_letter_code
_entity_poly.pdbx_strand_id
1 'polypeptide(L)'
;SSYIMAKSKVIKGRFRDKDYVRIKVVSMGDSQVGKSCLIKRHCEHKFVSKYIPTIGVDFGVRPVKMEERTMKVNFWDLSGNSVYFDIRNEFYKQAQGLLL
;
A
#
# COMPACT_ATOMS: atom_id res chain seq x y z
N SER A 1 -3.18 1.36 -21.64
CA SER A 1 -1.87 0.73 -21.40
C SER A 1 -2.06 -0.38 -20.39
N SER A 2 -2.04 -1.63 -20.85
CA SER A 2 -2.87 -2.72 -20.35
C SER A 2 -2.08 -3.74 -19.52
N TYR A 3 -1.11 -3.26 -18.72
CA TYR A 3 -0.06 -4.12 -18.14
C TYR A 3 -0.28 -4.55 -16.67
N ILE A 4 -1.43 -4.26 -16.05
CA ILE A 4 -1.73 -4.64 -14.65
C ILE A 4 -2.92 -5.61 -14.57
N MET A 5 -3.03 -6.52 -15.53
CA MET A 5 -4.00 -7.64 -15.48
C MET A 5 -3.32 -8.92 -15.95
N ALA A 6 -2.32 -9.39 -15.20
CA ALA A 6 -1.76 -10.71 -15.46
C ALA A 6 -1.29 -11.40 -14.17
N LYS A 7 -1.97 -12.51 -13.90
CA LYS A 7 -1.58 -13.65 -13.04
C LYS A 7 -1.91 -13.56 -11.55
N SER A 8 -3.19 -13.76 -11.25
CA SER A 8 -3.57 -14.73 -10.23
C SER A 8 -4.60 -15.68 -10.85
N LYS A 9 -4.20 -16.94 -11.09
CA LYS A 9 -5.10 -17.98 -11.60
C LYS A 9 -5.33 -18.97 -10.47
N VAL A 10 -6.62 -19.21 -10.21
CA VAL A 10 -7.23 -20.28 -9.40
C VAL A 10 -7.38 -20.01 -7.90
N ILE A 11 -8.49 -19.36 -7.54
CA ILE A 11 -9.51 -19.93 -6.64
C ILE A 11 -10.89 -19.58 -7.22
N LYS A 12 -11.73 -20.58 -7.46
CA LYS A 12 -13.10 -20.45 -7.98
C LYS A 12 -13.99 -19.71 -6.97
N GLY A 13 -14.56 -18.60 -7.41
CA GLY A 13 -15.46 -17.74 -6.64
C GLY A 13 -15.22 -16.31 -7.07
N ARG A 14 -16.08 -15.75 -7.93
CA ARG A 14 -15.97 -14.36 -8.39
C ARG A 14 -16.44 -13.44 -7.25
N PHE A 15 -15.64 -13.34 -6.18
CA PHE A 15 -15.89 -12.41 -5.09
C PHE A 15 -15.94 -10.99 -5.67
N ARG A 16 -17.05 -10.29 -5.45
CA ARG A 16 -17.23 -8.91 -5.89
C ARG A 16 -16.35 -8.01 -5.03
N ASP A 17 -15.96 -6.86 -5.55
CA ASP A 17 -15.11 -5.91 -4.82
C ASP A 17 -15.76 -5.42 -3.50
N LYS A 18 -17.08 -5.57 -3.36
CA LYS A 18 -17.83 -5.30 -2.13
C LYS A 18 -17.63 -6.33 -1.02
N ASP A 19 -17.19 -7.54 -1.36
CA ASP A 19 -17.07 -8.65 -0.40
C ASP A 19 -15.76 -8.58 0.41
N TYR A 20 -14.84 -7.66 0.05
CA TYR A 20 -13.58 -7.46 0.75
C TYR A 20 -13.71 -6.43 1.86
N VAL A 21 -13.28 -6.80 3.07
CA VAL A 21 -13.00 -5.82 4.12
C VAL A 21 -11.77 -5.01 3.71
N ARG A 22 -11.89 -3.68 3.71
CA ARG A 22 -10.79 -2.77 3.36
C ARG A 22 -10.14 -2.20 4.62
N ILE A 23 -8.83 -2.32 4.70
CA ILE A 23 -8.03 -1.67 5.74
C ILE A 23 -7.18 -0.60 5.07
N LYS A 24 -7.18 0.61 5.63
CA LYS A 24 -6.27 1.70 5.29
C LYS A 24 -5.07 1.66 6.23
N VAL A 25 -3.89 1.48 5.67
CA VAL A 25 -2.61 1.56 6.37
C VAL A 25 -1.82 2.72 5.79
N VAL A 26 -1.22 3.55 6.63
CA VAL A 26 -0.46 4.74 6.22
C VAL A 26 0.99 4.61 6.70
N SER A 27 1.97 4.88 5.84
CA SER A 27 3.38 4.92 6.24
C SER A 27 3.78 6.30 6.77
N MET A 28 4.61 6.31 7.80
CA MET A 28 5.16 7.49 8.45
C MET A 28 6.63 7.28 8.74
N GLY A 29 7.36 8.37 8.96
CA GLY A 29 8.79 8.36 9.21
C GLY A 29 9.57 9.17 8.18
N ASP A 30 10.84 9.41 8.48
CA ASP A 30 11.69 10.32 7.72
C ASP A 30 11.94 9.85 6.28
N SER A 31 12.45 10.76 5.46
CA SER A 31 12.91 10.38 4.13
C SER A 31 14.02 9.33 4.24
N GLN A 32 14.06 8.37 3.30
CA GLN A 32 15.10 7.34 3.19
C GLN A 32 15.09 6.21 4.24
N VAL A 33 14.17 6.19 5.22
CA VAL A 33 14.09 5.09 6.22
C VAL A 33 13.58 3.74 5.67
N GLY A 34 13.16 3.69 4.39
CA GLY A 34 12.79 2.44 3.72
C GLY A 34 11.29 2.11 3.63
N LYS A 35 10.39 3.05 3.97
CA LYS A 35 8.92 2.89 3.90
C LYS A 35 8.43 2.31 2.57
N SER A 36 8.81 2.94 1.47
CA SER A 36 8.44 2.52 0.11
C SER A 36 8.99 1.15 -0.24
N CYS A 37 10.22 0.85 0.21
CA CYS A 37 10.85 -0.45 -0.01
C CYS A 37 10.09 -1.56 0.73
N LEU A 38 9.66 -1.30 1.97
CA LEU A 38 8.87 -2.24 2.76
C LEU A 38 7.52 -2.52 2.10
N ILE A 39 6.80 -1.47 1.71
CA ILE A 39 5.49 -1.61 1.06
C ILE A 39 5.61 -2.33 -0.28
N LYS A 40 6.58 -1.95 -1.13
CA LYS A 40 6.82 -2.60 -2.42
C LYS A 40 7.26 -4.06 -2.25
N ARG A 41 8.09 -4.36 -1.26
CA ARG A 41 8.47 -5.75 -0.95
C ARG A 41 7.25 -6.57 -0.53
N HIS A 42 6.39 -6.03 0.32
CA HIS A 42 5.19 -6.73 0.76
C HIS A 42 4.16 -6.91 -0.36
N CYS A 43 3.94 -5.88 -1.18
CA CYS A 43 2.92 -5.89 -2.23
C CYS A 43 3.37 -6.65 -3.48
N GLU A 44 4.60 -6.44 -3.95
CA GLU A 44 5.11 -6.91 -5.24
C GLU A 44 6.17 -8.00 -5.13
N HIS A 45 6.64 -8.35 -3.93
CA HIS A 45 7.79 -9.24 -3.72
C HIS A 45 9.08 -8.76 -4.38
N LYS A 46 9.20 -7.45 -4.66
CA LYS A 46 10.38 -6.82 -5.27
C LYS A 46 11.14 -5.96 -4.27
N PHE A 47 12.44 -5.81 -4.49
CA PHE A 47 13.25 -4.81 -3.83
C PHE A 47 14.07 -4.07 -4.86
N VAL A 48 14.08 -2.75 -4.75
CA VAL A 48 14.86 -1.86 -5.60
C VAL A 48 15.88 -1.19 -4.69
N SER A 49 17.17 -1.43 -4.95
CA SER A 49 18.27 -0.84 -4.17
C SER A 49 18.48 0.64 -4.51
N LYS A 50 18.07 1.07 -5.71
CA LYS A 50 18.15 2.47 -6.12
C LYS A 50 17.11 3.29 -5.34
N TYR A 51 17.59 4.32 -4.64
CA TYR A 51 16.73 5.28 -3.98
C TYR A 51 15.96 6.11 -5.02
N ILE A 52 14.63 6.09 -4.89
CA ILE A 52 13.72 6.99 -5.60
C ILE A 52 12.79 7.56 -4.53
N PRO A 53 12.85 8.87 -4.22
CA PRO A 53 11.98 9.47 -3.22
C PRO A 53 10.50 9.36 -3.62
N THR A 54 9.63 9.07 -2.66
CA THR A 54 8.18 9.24 -2.85
C THR A 54 7.87 10.73 -3.02
N ILE A 55 7.17 11.07 -4.10
CA ILE A 55 6.70 12.42 -4.39
C ILE A 55 5.27 12.52 -3.86
N GLY A 56 5.07 13.23 -2.74
CA GLY A 56 3.76 13.32 -2.09
C GLY A 56 3.28 12.00 -1.50
N VAL A 57 2.55 11.22 -2.30
CA VAL A 57 1.90 9.96 -1.93
C VAL A 57 2.02 8.91 -3.03
N ASP A 58 2.26 7.67 -2.64
CA ASP A 58 2.16 6.48 -3.52
C ASP A 58 1.15 5.48 -2.91
N PHE A 59 0.59 4.60 -3.74
CA PHE A 59 -0.52 3.72 -3.35
C PHE A 59 -0.23 2.25 -3.68
N GLY A 60 -0.31 1.39 -2.66
CA GLY A 60 -0.16 -0.06 -2.80
C GLY A 60 -1.41 -0.79 -2.33
N VAL A 61 -1.78 -1.87 -3.00
CA VAL A 61 -2.87 -2.76 -2.55
C VAL A 61 -2.38 -4.19 -2.46
N ARG A 62 -2.62 -4.81 -1.31
CA ARG A 62 -2.38 -6.24 -1.12
C ARG A 62 -3.65 -6.94 -0.64
N PRO A 63 -4.21 -7.86 -1.44
CA PRO A 63 -5.17 -8.82 -0.95
C PRO A 63 -4.50 -9.75 0.06
N VAL A 64 -5.10 -9.90 1.23
CA VAL A 64 -4.63 -10.80 2.30
C VAL A 64 -5.80 -11.69 2.70
N LYS A 65 -5.55 -13.00 2.80
CA LYS A 65 -6.51 -13.94 3.37
C LYS A 65 -6.11 -14.20 4.82
N MET A 66 -6.99 -13.87 5.76
CA MET A 66 -6.85 -14.19 7.17
C MET A 66 -8.05 -15.02 7.58
N GLU A 67 -7.79 -16.25 8.04
CA GLU A 67 -8.82 -17.22 8.42
C GLU A 67 -9.85 -17.41 7.28
N GLU A 68 -11.13 -17.17 7.57
CA GLU A 68 -12.26 -17.28 6.63
C GLU A 68 -12.56 -15.96 5.91
N ARG A 69 -11.81 -14.88 6.17
CA ARG A 69 -12.05 -13.55 5.59
C ARG A 69 -10.97 -13.19 4.58
N THR A 70 -11.41 -12.59 3.47
CA THR A 70 -10.50 -11.99 2.50
C THR A 70 -10.56 -10.47 2.64
N MET A 71 -9.40 -9.87 2.83
CA MET A 71 -9.24 -8.44 3.07
C MET A 71 -8.39 -7.82 1.98
N LYS A 72 -8.57 -6.52 1.75
CA LYS A 72 -7.66 -5.70 0.94
C LYS A 72 -7.03 -4.65 1.83
N VAL A 73 -5.72 -4.79 2.04
CA VAL A 73 -4.94 -3.78 2.73
C VAL A 73 -4.50 -2.75 1.69
N ASN A 74 -4.90 -1.51 1.90
CA ASN A 74 -4.57 -0.36 1.08
C ASN A 74 -3.49 0.44 1.81
N PHE A 75 -2.28 0.41 1.28
CA PHE A 75 -1.13 1.12 1.79
C PHE A 75 -1.02 2.49 1.13
N TRP A 76 -1.01 3.54 1.95
CA TRP A 76 -0.68 4.89 1.57
C TRP A 76 0.76 5.14 1.95
N ASP A 77 1.66 5.09 0.97
CA ASP A 77 3.07 5.41 1.18
C ASP A 77 3.25 6.93 1.15
N LEU A 78 3.56 7.54 2.29
CA LEU A 78 3.75 8.98 2.40
C LEU A 78 5.22 9.37 2.20
N SER A 79 5.45 10.49 1.53
CA SER A 79 6.78 11.09 1.47
C SER A 79 7.25 11.55 2.85
N GLY A 80 8.45 11.14 3.26
CA GLY A 80 9.07 11.61 4.49
C GLY A 80 9.70 13.00 4.37
N ASN A 81 9.68 13.63 3.19
CA ASN A 81 10.22 14.97 2.99
C ASN A 81 9.23 16.03 3.51
N SER A 82 9.70 17.00 4.29
CA SER A 82 8.88 18.05 4.91
C SER A 82 8.13 18.92 3.90
N VAL A 83 8.62 19.04 2.66
CA VAL A 83 7.92 19.76 1.56
C VAL A 83 6.52 19.21 1.30
N TYR A 84 6.26 17.94 1.62
CA TYR A 84 4.95 17.31 1.46
C TYR A 84 4.11 17.29 2.75
N PHE A 85 4.48 18.05 3.78
CA PHE A 85 3.79 18.05 5.09
C PHE A 85 2.29 18.30 4.95
N ASP A 86 1.89 19.35 4.23
CA ASP A 86 0.47 19.68 4.06
C ASP A 86 -0.29 18.60 3.28
N ILE A 87 0.38 17.97 2.31
CA ILE A 87 -0.21 16.88 1.52
C ILE A 87 -0.44 15.64 2.40
N ARG A 88 0.49 15.30 3.30
CA ARG A 88 0.37 14.12 4.18
C ARG A 88 -0.84 14.18 5.10
N ASN A 89 -1.18 15.36 5.60
CA ASN A 89 -2.20 15.53 6.65
C ASN A 89 -3.57 15.00 6.24
N GLU A 90 -3.92 15.09 4.96
CA GLU A 90 -5.17 14.57 4.43
C GLU A 90 -5.24 13.03 4.43
N PHE A 91 -4.09 12.35 4.40
CA PHE A 91 -4.04 10.89 4.34
C PHE A 91 -4.11 10.21 5.70
N TYR A 92 -3.91 10.92 6.81
CA TYR A 92 -4.05 10.34 8.16
C TYR A 92 -5.52 10.09 8.56
N LYS A 93 -6.46 10.84 7.99
CA LYS A 93 -7.90 10.68 8.30
C LYS A 93 -8.35 9.24 8.02
N GLN A 94 -9.04 8.62 8.99
CA GLN A 94 -9.60 7.27 8.90
C GLN A 94 -8.55 6.15 8.67
N ALA A 95 -7.27 6.40 8.93
CA ALA A 95 -6.28 5.33 8.94
C ALA A 95 -6.62 4.32 10.04
N GLN A 96 -6.61 3.03 9.70
CA GLN A 96 -6.86 1.94 10.64
C GLN A 96 -5.54 1.32 11.15
N GLY A 97 -4.42 1.61 10.48
CA GLY A 97 -3.09 1.23 10.91
C GLY A 97 -2.05 2.24 10.44
N LEU A 98 -0.98 2.37 11.23
CA LEU A 98 0.17 3.20 10.93
C LEU A 98 1.42 2.33 10.91
N LEU A 99 2.25 2.50 9.88
CA LEU A 99 3.60 1.95 9.82
C LEU A 99 4.56 3.10 10.17
N LEU A 100 5.23 3.00 11.31
CA LEU A 100 6.18 4.00 11.81
C LEU A 100 7.61 3.48 11.68
#